data_AF-A0A0S9C513-F1
#
_entry.id   AF-A0A0S9C513-F1
#
_cell.length_a   1.000
_cell.length_b   1.000
_cell.length_c   1.000
_cell.angle_alpha   90.00
_cell.angle_beta   90.00
_cell.angle_gamma   90.00
#
_symmetry.space_group_name_H-M   'P 1'
#
loop_
_entity.id
_entity.type
_entity.pdbx_description
1 polymer ?
#
loop_
_entity_poly.entity_id
_entity_poly.type
_entity_poly.pdbx_seq_one_letter_code
_entity_poly.pdbx_strand_id
1 'polypeptide(L)'
;MFDYPPDWSVEDRAREAAPGGIFVDVVDAAGKSMATLRTNIAAKAECTQKYPYALMDSESLPALAQKGAAPRFVFEGRDDHGSYPSKPAPLSYGITSAPLPSGRTACPIFQFFTWPPGVASFSGVYNAVATARGVTPDVNTPEAYTATEEYDQIRQTITSLRPAK
;
A
#
# COMPACT_ATOMS: atom_id res chain seq x y z
N MET A 1 -10.82 -11.80 3.01
CA MET A 1 -11.57 -11.51 1.78
C MET A 1 -11.53 -10.00 1.55
N PHE A 2 -11.63 -9.56 0.30
CA PHE A 2 -11.73 -8.15 -0.08
C PHE A 2 -12.56 -8.08 -1.36
N ASP A 3 -13.16 -6.93 -1.62
CA ASP A 3 -13.92 -6.64 -2.83
C ASP A 3 -12.99 -5.93 -3.83
N TYR A 4 -13.26 -6.05 -5.12
CA TYR A 4 -12.50 -5.39 -6.20
C TYR A 4 -13.43 -5.12 -7.40
N PRO A 5 -13.10 -4.18 -8.29
CA PRO A 5 -13.89 -3.90 -9.49
C PRO A 5 -14.15 -5.16 -10.34
N PRO A 6 -15.32 -5.25 -11.01
CA PRO A 6 -15.73 -6.48 -11.70
C PRO A 6 -14.88 -6.82 -12.93
N ASP A 7 -14.18 -5.84 -13.50
CA ASP A 7 -13.26 -5.97 -14.63
C ASP A 7 -11.81 -6.20 -14.20
N TRP A 8 -11.53 -6.16 -12.89
CA TRP A 8 -10.24 -6.53 -12.31
C TRP A 8 -10.21 -8.03 -12.00
N SER A 9 -9.01 -8.57 -11.81
CA SER A 9 -8.84 -9.96 -11.43
C SER A 9 -7.81 -10.15 -10.32
N VAL A 10 -7.85 -11.31 -9.68
CA VAL A 10 -6.92 -11.70 -8.61
C VAL A 10 -6.11 -12.89 -9.11
N GLU A 11 -4.82 -12.69 -9.29
CA GLU A 11 -3.89 -13.73 -9.69
C GLU A 11 -3.27 -14.40 -8.45
N ASP A 12 -3.34 -15.74 -8.40
CA ASP A 12 -2.72 -16.51 -7.34
C ASP A 12 -1.20 -16.64 -7.57
N ARG A 13 -0.42 -16.20 -6.58
CA ARG A 13 1.04 -16.27 -6.55
C ARG A 13 1.53 -17.24 -5.46
N ALA A 14 0.75 -18.27 -5.14
CA ALA A 14 1.00 -19.25 -4.07
C ALA A 14 2.43 -19.84 -4.04
N ARG A 15 3.09 -20.01 -5.19
CA ARG A 15 4.48 -20.50 -5.25
C ARG A 15 5.50 -19.57 -4.57
N GLU A 16 5.17 -18.30 -4.43
CA GLU A 16 5.98 -17.27 -3.80
C GLU A 16 5.50 -16.92 -2.38
N ALA A 17 4.41 -17.55 -1.92
CA ALA A 17 3.88 -17.29 -0.59
C ALA A 17 4.80 -17.86 0.50
N ALA A 18 4.83 -17.19 1.64
CA ALA A 18 5.42 -17.77 2.85
C ALA A 18 4.68 -19.07 3.22
N PRO A 19 5.34 -20.06 3.87
CA PRO A 19 4.67 -21.29 4.30
C PRO A 19 3.41 -20.99 5.11
N GLY A 20 2.25 -21.53 4.68
CA GLY A 20 0.95 -21.28 5.33
C GLY A 20 0.39 -19.85 5.14
N GLY A 21 1.02 -19.04 4.30
CA GLY A 21 0.56 -17.71 3.90
C GLY A 21 -0.18 -17.72 2.57
N ILE A 22 -0.75 -16.57 2.24
CA ILE A 22 -1.39 -16.25 0.96
C ILE A 22 -0.51 -15.21 0.27
N PHE A 23 -0.36 -15.34 -1.05
CA PHE A 23 0.16 -14.27 -1.88
C PHE A 23 -0.69 -14.18 -3.15
N VAL A 24 -1.40 -13.06 -3.29
CA VAL A 24 -2.17 -12.74 -4.49
C VAL A 24 -1.79 -11.36 -5.04
N ASP A 25 -1.93 -11.21 -6.35
CA ASP A 25 -1.79 -9.94 -7.07
C ASP A 25 -3.16 -9.49 -7.59
N VAL A 26 -3.52 -8.24 -7.32
CA VAL A 26 -4.75 -7.63 -7.84
C VAL A 26 -4.37 -6.86 -9.09
N VAL A 27 -4.91 -7.28 -10.23
CA VAL A 27 -4.58 -6.71 -11.55
C VAL A 27 -5.80 -6.05 -12.17
N ASP A 28 -5.60 -4.90 -12.80
CA ASP A 28 -6.67 -4.19 -13.53
C ASP A 28 -7.02 -4.88 -14.86
N ALA A 29 -8.03 -4.36 -15.56
CA ALA A 29 -8.47 -4.87 -16.86
C ALA A 29 -7.38 -4.83 -17.95
N ALA A 30 -6.35 -4.01 -17.79
CA ALA A 30 -5.21 -3.91 -18.70
C ALA A 30 -4.04 -4.83 -18.30
N GLY A 31 -4.17 -5.60 -17.22
CA GLY A 31 -3.13 -6.48 -16.68
C GLY A 31 -2.05 -5.75 -15.88
N LYS A 32 -2.28 -4.50 -15.47
CA LYS A 32 -1.38 -3.77 -14.57
C LYS A 32 -1.62 -4.26 -13.14
N SER A 33 -0.54 -4.64 -12.44
CA SER A 33 -0.58 -4.91 -11.01
C SER A 33 -0.88 -3.63 -10.24
N MET A 34 -1.97 -3.67 -9.47
CA MET A 34 -2.47 -2.55 -8.68
C MET A 34 -2.07 -2.70 -7.21
N ALA A 35 -2.25 -3.88 -6.62
CA ALA A 35 -1.78 -4.13 -5.25
C ALA A 35 -1.54 -5.62 -5.03
N THR A 36 -0.64 -5.93 -4.10
CA THR A 36 -0.39 -7.31 -3.67
C THR A 36 -0.82 -7.51 -2.23
N LEU A 37 -1.53 -8.60 -1.96
CA LEU A 37 -1.82 -9.08 -0.61
C LEU A 37 -0.90 -10.24 -0.30
N ARG A 38 -0.14 -10.11 0.79
CA ARG A 38 0.77 -11.14 1.32
C ARG A 38 0.50 -11.34 2.80
N THR A 39 0.40 -12.59 3.25
CA THR A 39 0.18 -12.94 4.67
C THR A 39 1.28 -13.86 5.21
N ASN A 40 1.29 -14.02 6.54
CA ASN A 40 2.29 -14.81 7.27
C ASN A 40 3.74 -14.38 6.98
N ILE A 41 3.95 -13.08 6.79
CA ILE A 41 5.28 -12.53 6.56
C ILE A 41 6.01 -12.52 7.92
N ALA A 42 7.29 -12.93 7.93
CA ALA A 42 8.12 -12.94 9.13
C ALA A 42 8.76 -11.58 9.46
N ALA A 43 8.50 -10.55 8.64
CA ALA A 43 9.26 -9.32 8.66
C ALA A 43 8.83 -8.37 9.79
N LYS A 44 9.82 -7.94 10.58
CA LYS A 44 9.85 -6.61 11.19
C LYS A 44 10.94 -5.84 10.47
N ALA A 45 10.57 -4.80 9.75
CA ALA A 45 11.58 -3.93 9.18
C ALA A 45 12.08 -2.96 10.26
N GLU A 46 13.39 -2.80 10.34
CA GLU A 46 14.02 -1.87 11.26
C GLU A 46 14.20 -0.50 10.62
N CYS A 47 14.07 0.55 11.42
CA CYS A 47 14.22 1.93 10.99
C CYS A 47 15.64 2.41 11.25
N THR A 48 16.53 2.21 10.29
CA THR A 48 17.93 2.64 10.38
C THR A 48 18.14 4.10 9.99
N GLN A 49 17.28 4.64 9.12
CA GLN A 49 17.33 6.02 8.63
C GLN A 49 15.91 6.57 8.44
N LYS A 50 15.74 7.89 8.64
CA LYS A 50 14.49 8.60 8.36
C LYS A 50 14.64 9.49 7.14
N TYR A 51 13.57 9.58 6.36
CA TYR A 51 13.47 10.34 5.12
C TYR A 51 12.33 11.36 5.22
N PRO A 52 12.41 12.52 4.54
CA PRO A 52 11.28 13.42 4.42
C PRO A 52 9.99 12.68 4.05
N TYR A 53 8.92 13.06 4.74
CA TYR A 53 7.63 12.37 4.72
C TYR A 53 6.55 13.26 4.13
N ALA A 54 5.76 12.68 3.22
CA ALA A 54 4.49 13.24 2.77
C ALA A 54 3.37 12.23 3.00
N LEU A 55 2.25 12.68 3.56
CA LEU A 55 1.01 11.91 3.69
C LEU A 55 -0.02 12.56 2.78
N MET A 56 -0.58 11.77 1.85
CA MET A 56 -1.61 12.22 0.92
C MET A 56 -3.01 11.84 1.39
N ASP A 57 -3.18 10.63 1.92
CA ASP A 57 -4.47 10.14 2.43
C ASP A 57 -4.26 9.17 3.60
N SER A 58 -5.24 9.11 4.51
CA SER A 58 -5.30 8.07 5.53
C SER A 58 -6.72 7.79 6.03
N GLU A 59 -7.02 6.52 6.22
CA GLU A 59 -8.28 6.05 6.79
C GLU A 59 -8.04 4.95 7.83
N SER A 60 -8.70 5.03 8.99
CA SER A 60 -8.65 3.94 9.97
C SER A 60 -9.48 2.75 9.49
N LEU A 61 -9.02 1.52 9.75
CA LEU A 61 -9.70 0.27 9.36
C LEU A 61 -10.13 -0.54 10.59
N PRO A 62 -11.23 -0.17 11.27
CA PRO A 62 -11.71 -0.88 12.47
C PRO A 62 -12.02 -2.37 12.24
N ALA A 63 -12.44 -2.75 11.03
CA ALA A 63 -12.72 -4.14 10.67
C ALA A 63 -11.48 -5.06 10.79
N LEU A 64 -10.28 -4.48 10.79
CA LEU A 64 -9.01 -5.17 10.93
C LEU A 64 -8.42 -5.04 12.34
N ALA A 65 -9.16 -4.52 13.31
CA ALA A 65 -8.66 -4.30 14.66
C ALA A 65 -8.20 -5.61 15.30
N GLN A 66 -6.97 -5.59 15.82
CA GLN A 66 -6.38 -6.70 16.58
C GLN A 66 -5.95 -6.17 17.94
N LYS A 67 -6.30 -6.91 19.01
CA LYS A 67 -5.93 -6.55 20.40
C LYS A 67 -6.27 -5.08 20.76
N GLY A 68 -7.39 -4.56 20.24
CA GLY A 68 -7.87 -3.20 20.52
C GLY A 68 -7.23 -2.08 19.69
N ALA A 69 -6.34 -2.39 18.74
CA ALA A 69 -5.74 -1.40 17.84
C ALA A 69 -6.17 -1.66 16.39
N ALA A 70 -6.78 -0.66 15.76
CA ALA A 70 -7.11 -0.68 14.34
C ALA A 70 -5.90 -0.24 13.51
N PRO A 71 -5.49 -1.00 12.47
CA PRO A 71 -4.57 -0.47 11.48
C PRO A 71 -5.25 0.62 10.65
N ARG A 72 -4.50 1.22 9.74
CA ARG A 72 -4.98 2.27 8.85
C ARG A 72 -4.47 2.08 7.44
N PHE A 73 -5.28 2.46 6.47
CA PHE A 73 -4.81 2.76 5.13
C PHE A 73 -4.02 4.07 5.15
N VAL A 74 -2.94 4.12 4.37
CA VAL A 74 -2.18 5.34 4.08
C VAL A 74 -1.84 5.37 2.59
N PHE A 75 -1.84 6.56 2.00
CA PHE A 75 -1.11 6.86 0.78
C PHE A 75 -0.02 7.87 1.13
N GLU A 76 1.24 7.47 0.96
CA GLU A 76 2.39 8.22 1.46
C GLU A 76 3.62 8.14 0.56
N GLY A 77 4.52 9.12 0.76
CA GLY A 77 5.80 9.23 0.09
C GLY A 77 6.96 9.32 1.07
N ARG A 78 8.10 8.75 0.66
CA ARG A 78 9.40 8.92 1.34
C ARG A 78 10.37 9.52 0.36
N ASP A 79 10.86 10.71 0.65
CA ASP A 79 11.82 11.39 -0.21
C ASP A 79 13.26 11.03 0.18
N ASP A 80 13.96 10.33 -0.69
CA ASP A 80 15.39 10.02 -0.58
C ASP A 80 16.22 10.80 -1.61
N HIS A 81 15.86 12.06 -1.89
CA HIS A 81 16.64 12.94 -2.78
C HIS A 81 18.09 13.15 -2.33
N GLY A 82 18.41 12.91 -1.05
CA GLY A 82 19.79 12.91 -0.57
C GLY A 82 20.65 11.82 -1.22
N SER A 83 20.10 10.61 -1.42
CA SER A 83 20.79 9.49 -2.05
C SER A 83 20.52 9.40 -3.56
N TYR A 84 19.34 9.87 -4.00
CA TYR A 84 18.89 9.81 -5.40
C TYR A 84 18.29 11.14 -5.88
N PRO A 85 19.11 12.17 -6.15
CA PRO A 85 18.64 13.52 -6.45
C PRO A 85 17.76 13.62 -7.71
N SER A 86 17.91 12.70 -8.67
CA SER A 86 17.20 12.71 -9.95
C SER A 86 15.97 11.80 -10.00
N LYS A 87 15.67 11.06 -8.91
CA LYS A 87 14.53 10.16 -8.88
C LYS A 87 13.36 10.83 -8.15
N PRO A 88 12.12 10.74 -8.67
CA PRO A 88 10.96 11.14 -7.89
C PRO A 88 10.89 10.29 -6.62
N ALA A 89 10.35 10.89 -5.55
CA ALA A 89 10.12 10.16 -4.31
C ALA A 89 9.23 8.93 -4.57
N PRO A 90 9.58 7.74 -4.06
CA PRO A 90 8.67 6.59 -4.10
C PRO A 90 7.38 6.90 -3.35
N LEU A 91 6.26 6.58 -3.99
CA LEU A 91 4.91 6.76 -3.47
C LEU A 91 4.25 5.39 -3.33
N SER A 92 3.54 5.17 -2.24
CA SER A 92 2.94 3.87 -1.95
C SER A 92 1.64 4.03 -1.20
N TYR A 93 0.70 3.14 -1.44
CA TYR A 93 -0.54 3.05 -0.70
C TYR A 93 -0.72 1.64 -0.14
N GLY A 94 -1.30 1.55 1.06
CA GLY A 94 -1.48 0.26 1.71
C GLY A 94 -1.81 0.38 3.18
N ILE A 95 -1.96 -0.78 3.83
CA ILE A 95 -2.38 -0.88 5.22
C ILE A 95 -1.16 -0.93 6.14
N THR A 96 -1.14 -0.10 7.18
CA THR A 96 -0.10 -0.13 8.21
C THR A 96 -0.69 -0.15 9.62
N SER A 97 -0.06 -0.92 10.53
CA SER A 97 -0.28 -0.80 11.98
C SER A 97 0.62 0.25 12.63
N ALA A 98 1.55 0.88 11.88
CA ALA A 98 2.39 1.93 12.41
C ALA A 98 1.57 3.18 12.73
N PRO A 99 1.92 3.91 13.80
CA PRO A 99 1.33 5.23 14.04
C PRO A 99 1.73 6.19 12.91
N LEU A 100 0.89 7.19 12.64
CA LEU A 100 1.28 8.28 11.73
C LEU A 100 2.52 8.99 12.30
N PRO A 101 3.55 9.26 11.48
CA PRO A 101 4.70 10.05 11.91
C PRO A 101 4.27 11.42 12.44
N SER A 102 4.78 11.81 13.59
CA SER A 102 4.51 13.12 14.21
C SER A 102 5.44 14.25 13.72
N GLY A 103 6.25 14.00 12.69
CA GLY A 103 7.29 14.92 12.24
C GLY A 103 7.48 14.88 10.73
N ARG A 104 8.37 15.76 10.23
CA ARG A 104 8.64 15.92 8.80
C ARG A 104 9.43 14.77 8.17
N THR A 105 9.89 13.82 8.98
CA THR A 105 10.63 12.64 8.53
C THR A 105 10.09 11.37 9.16
N ALA A 106 10.16 10.25 8.45
CA ALA A 106 9.91 8.94 9.04
C ALA A 106 10.69 7.83 8.34
N CYS A 107 10.59 6.62 8.91
CA CYS A 107 11.23 5.40 8.45
C CYS A 107 10.80 5.04 7.01
N PRO A 108 11.53 4.16 6.30
CA PRO A 108 11.10 3.68 4.99
C PRO A 108 9.67 3.12 5.00
N ILE A 109 9.08 3.04 3.81
CA ILE A 109 7.71 2.56 3.61
C ILE A 109 7.59 1.12 4.12
N PHE A 110 6.81 0.94 5.17
CA PHE A 110 6.47 -0.37 5.73
C PHE A 110 4.96 -0.46 5.95
N GLN A 111 4.24 -0.81 4.89
CA GLN A 111 2.79 -1.05 4.91
C GLN A 111 2.48 -2.48 5.37
N PHE A 112 2.94 -2.77 6.60
CA PHE A 112 2.64 -4.01 7.30
C PHE A 112 1.62 -3.78 8.41
N PHE A 113 0.73 -4.74 8.58
CA PHE A 113 -0.24 -4.73 9.67
C PHE A 113 -0.35 -6.09 10.33
N THR A 114 -0.81 -6.07 11.58
CA THR A 114 -0.98 -7.29 12.37
C THR A 114 -2.04 -8.18 11.73
N TRP A 115 -1.67 -9.42 11.41
CA TRP A 115 -2.58 -10.41 10.83
C TRP A 115 -2.18 -11.82 11.32
N PRO A 116 -2.85 -12.35 12.35
CA PRO A 116 -2.51 -13.65 12.91
C PRO A 116 -2.45 -14.75 11.82
N PRO A 117 -1.44 -15.63 11.84
CA PRO A 117 -0.42 -15.82 12.90
C PRO A 117 0.80 -14.89 12.86
N GLY A 118 0.91 -13.97 11.90
CA GLY A 118 2.09 -13.11 11.72
C GLY A 118 1.73 -11.66 11.39
N VAL A 119 2.36 -11.12 10.35
CA VAL A 119 1.96 -9.86 9.73
C VAL A 119 1.53 -10.07 8.28
N ALA A 120 0.77 -9.13 7.76
CA ALA A 120 0.39 -9.06 6.36
C ALA A 120 0.80 -7.72 5.74
N SER A 121 0.89 -7.70 4.42
CA SER A 121 1.01 -6.50 3.59
C SER A 121 -0.14 -6.52 2.60
N PHE A 122 -0.86 -5.41 2.47
CA PHE A 122 -1.77 -5.19 1.35
C PHE A 122 -1.50 -3.79 0.82
N SER A 123 -0.74 -3.72 -0.27
CA SER A 123 -0.10 -2.49 -0.72
C SER A 123 0.22 -2.48 -2.21
N GLY A 124 0.32 -1.29 -2.77
CA GLY A 124 0.82 -1.02 -4.12
C GLY A 124 1.78 0.17 -4.13
N VAL A 125 2.53 0.30 -5.22
CA VAL A 125 3.45 1.42 -5.46
C VAL A 125 2.87 2.27 -6.58
N TYR A 126 2.73 3.57 -6.33
CA TYR A 126 2.35 4.52 -7.38
C TYR A 126 3.63 5.01 -8.08
N ASN A 127 3.70 4.75 -9.39
CA ASN A 127 4.79 5.22 -10.23
C ASN A 127 4.28 6.28 -11.20
N ALA A 128 4.43 7.55 -10.84
CA ALA A 128 3.98 8.69 -11.64
C ALA A 128 4.55 8.70 -13.08
N VAL A 129 5.76 8.16 -13.31
CA VAL A 129 6.40 8.14 -14.65
C VAL A 129 5.97 6.98 -15.55
N ALA A 130 5.30 5.95 -15.00
CA ALA A 130 4.91 4.73 -15.72
C ALA A 130 3.40 4.61 -15.93
N THR A 131 2.66 5.71 -15.79
CA THR A 131 1.20 5.70 -15.79
C THR A 131 0.60 5.72 -17.19
N ALA A 132 -0.55 5.05 -17.35
CA ALA A 132 -1.24 4.86 -18.62
C ALA A 132 -1.72 6.18 -19.24
N ARG A 133 -1.94 6.17 -20.57
CA ARG A 133 -2.42 7.34 -21.32
C ARG A 133 -3.82 7.75 -20.86
N GLY A 134 -3.99 9.00 -20.43
CA GLY A 134 -5.30 9.66 -20.44
C GLY A 134 -5.54 10.64 -19.30
N VAL A 135 -5.20 10.28 -18.06
CA VAL A 135 -5.30 11.16 -16.89
C VAL A 135 -4.29 10.66 -15.87
N THR A 136 -3.14 11.32 -15.78
CA THR A 136 -2.29 11.10 -14.61
C THR A 136 -1.70 12.37 -14.04
N PRO A 137 -1.65 12.47 -12.70
CA PRO A 137 -0.94 13.53 -12.02
C PRO A 137 0.52 13.60 -12.45
N ASP A 138 1.00 14.83 -12.64
CA ASP A 138 2.41 15.13 -12.81
C ASP A 138 3.22 14.60 -11.61
N VAL A 139 4.50 14.24 -11.84
CA VAL A 139 5.44 13.82 -10.80
C VAL A 139 5.59 14.87 -9.70
N ASN A 140 5.27 16.13 -10.00
CA ASN A 140 5.33 17.27 -9.09
C ASN A 140 4.04 17.46 -8.25
N THR A 141 2.95 16.77 -8.58
CA THR A 141 1.67 16.86 -7.87
C THR A 141 1.08 15.48 -7.56
N PRO A 142 1.82 14.61 -6.86
CA PRO A 142 1.38 13.24 -6.60
C PRO A 142 0.06 13.16 -5.81
N GLU A 143 -0.28 14.19 -5.04
CA GLU A 143 -1.55 14.30 -4.31
C GLU A 143 -2.75 14.28 -5.27
N ALA A 144 -2.61 14.79 -6.49
CA ALA A 144 -3.70 14.78 -7.46
C ALA A 144 -4.10 13.34 -7.89
N TYR A 145 -3.29 12.33 -7.57
CA TYR A 145 -3.67 10.93 -7.80
C TYR A 145 -4.91 10.56 -7.00
N THR A 146 -5.06 11.16 -5.82
CA THR A 146 -6.21 10.94 -4.94
C THR A 146 -7.56 11.36 -5.53
N ALA A 147 -7.56 12.11 -6.63
CA ALA A 147 -8.76 12.53 -7.34
C ALA A 147 -9.08 11.67 -8.57
N THR A 148 -8.37 10.57 -8.78
CA THR A 148 -8.56 9.68 -9.95
C THR A 148 -9.48 8.50 -9.61
N GLU A 149 -10.22 8.02 -10.60
CA GLU A 149 -11.05 6.82 -10.46
C GLU A 149 -10.20 5.58 -10.13
N GLU A 150 -9.00 5.47 -10.74
CA GLU A 150 -8.04 4.39 -10.42
C GLU A 150 -7.70 4.38 -8.93
N TYR A 151 -7.48 5.55 -8.33
CA TYR A 151 -7.21 5.68 -6.91
C TYR A 151 -8.40 5.29 -6.05
N ASP A 152 -9.61 5.73 -6.40
CA ASP A 152 -10.82 5.38 -5.65
C ASP A 152 -11.05 3.86 -5.66
N GLN A 153 -10.87 3.22 -6.81
CA GLN A 153 -11.00 1.78 -6.97
C GLN A 153 -9.97 0.99 -6.15
N ILE A 154 -8.69 1.40 -6.17
CA ILE A 154 -7.64 0.72 -5.40
C ILE A 154 -7.80 0.94 -3.90
N ARG A 155 -8.18 2.15 -3.51
CA ARG A 155 -8.48 2.50 -2.12
C ARG A 155 -9.61 1.62 -1.61
N GLN A 156 -10.74 1.57 -2.31
CA GLN A 156 -11.87 0.72 -1.95
C GLN A 156 -11.48 -0.77 -1.86
N THR A 157 -10.68 -1.24 -2.82
CA THR A 157 -10.20 -2.62 -2.84
C THR A 157 -9.41 -2.95 -1.57
N ILE A 158 -8.43 -2.11 -1.21
CA ILE A 158 -7.58 -2.34 -0.05
C ILE A 158 -8.36 -2.16 1.27
N THR A 159 -9.17 -1.12 1.38
CA THR A 159 -9.92 -0.83 2.62
C THR A 159 -11.07 -1.79 2.88
N SER A 160 -11.55 -2.51 1.86
CA SER A 160 -12.57 -3.56 2.01
C SER A 160 -12.06 -4.86 2.66
N LEU A 161 -10.73 -4.98 2.86
CA LEU A 161 -10.12 -6.16 3.44
C LEU A 161 -10.72 -6.46 4.81
N ARG A 162 -11.13 -7.71 4.98
CA ARG A 162 -11.70 -8.26 6.22
C ARG A 162 -11.22 -9.69 6.43
N PRO A 163 -11.09 -10.15 7.69
CA PRO A 163 -10.84 -11.56 7.98
C PRO A 163 -11.85 -12.46 7.26
N ALA A 164 -11.39 -13.59 6.74
CA ALA A 164 -12.32 -14.63 6.30
C ALA A 164 -13.05 -15.15 7.55
N LYS A 165 -14.37 -15.34 7.45
CA LYS A 165 -15.16 -15.98 8.50
C LYS A 165 -14.80 -17.46 8.60
#